data_AF-A0AAU6Z9V6-F1
#
_entry.id   AF-A0AAU6Z9V6-F1
#
_cell.length_a   1.000
_cell.length_b   1.000
_cell.length_c   1.000
_cell.angle_alpha   90.00
_cell.angle_beta   90.00
_cell.angle_gamma   90.00
#
_symmetry.space_group_name_H-M   'P 1'
#
loop_
_entity.id
_entity.type
_entity.pdbx_description
1 polymer ?
#
loop_
_entity_poly.entity_id
_entity_poly.type
_entity_poly.pdbx_seq_one_letter_code
_entity_poly.pdbx_strand_id
1 'polypeptide(L)'
;MARFPDPPTNAAKDSTGTPVTPSQYTLINPATPLSLSNGKGLTVQAATDSPRIISYNLNGKSLSGQADASSYTSTFADVPNVTISSAITVTTKNTVEVAVTRIDGSAAATIDQLSIPNQALVSVDSSDSRSALARTKISTDSTTTADQFVSIAGSSKIEASPVGTPYGFVSNSQLSAGIITW
;
A
#
# COMPACT_ATOMS: atom_id res chain seq x y z
N MET A 1 -3.91 28.42 -42.15
CA MET A 1 -4.55 28.09 -40.85
C MET A 1 -5.03 26.65 -40.93
N ALA A 2 -4.34 25.72 -40.27
CA ALA A 2 -4.74 24.32 -40.22
C ALA A 2 -5.64 24.10 -38.98
N ARG A 3 -6.81 23.50 -39.19
CA ARG A 3 -7.84 23.24 -38.17
C ARG A 3 -7.58 21.85 -37.61
N PHE A 4 -7.38 21.74 -36.30
CA PHE A 4 -7.27 20.45 -35.61
C PHE A 4 -8.62 19.72 -35.64
N PRO A 5 -8.67 18.40 -35.87
CA PRO A 5 -9.91 17.63 -35.79
C PRO A 5 -10.36 17.44 -34.33
N ASP A 6 -11.68 17.41 -34.12
CA ASP A 6 -12.30 17.16 -32.81
C ASP A 6 -11.97 15.74 -32.28
N PRO A 7 -11.89 15.56 -30.95
CA PRO A 7 -11.62 14.26 -30.34
C PRO A 7 -12.79 13.29 -30.57
N PRO A 8 -12.53 11.99 -30.80
CA PRO A 8 -13.60 11.02 -31.01
C PRO A 8 -14.39 10.76 -29.72
N THR A 9 -15.69 11.00 -29.80
CA THR A 9 -16.70 10.55 -28.84
C THR A 9 -16.97 9.06 -29.02
N ASN A 10 -16.37 8.21 -28.18
CA ASN A 10 -16.79 6.81 -28.04
C ASN A 10 -17.18 6.52 -26.59
N ALA A 11 -18.44 6.84 -26.27
CA ALA A 11 -19.15 6.22 -25.17
C ALA A 11 -19.65 4.84 -25.65
N ALA A 12 -18.93 3.78 -25.32
CA ALA A 12 -19.48 2.43 -25.31
C ALA A 12 -19.74 2.02 -23.86
N LYS A 13 -21.00 2.14 -23.47
CA LYS A 13 -21.54 1.63 -22.21
C LYS A 13 -21.91 0.17 -22.45
N ASP A 14 -20.99 -0.75 -22.15
CA ASP A 14 -21.32 -2.18 -21.98
C ASP A 14 -21.34 -2.49 -20.49
N SER A 15 -22.55 -2.67 -19.98
CA SER A 15 -22.89 -2.95 -18.59
C SER A 15 -23.41 -4.37 -18.45
N THR A 16 -22.56 -5.36 -18.77
CA THR A 16 -22.88 -6.78 -18.60
C THR A 16 -21.82 -7.59 -17.85
N GLY A 17 -20.82 -6.94 -17.26
CA GLY A 17 -19.84 -7.59 -16.38
C GLY A 17 -20.49 -8.07 -15.08
N THR A 18 -21.06 -9.28 -15.08
CA THR A 18 -21.33 -10.01 -13.85
C THR A 18 -20.07 -9.96 -12.99
N PRO A 19 -20.13 -9.54 -11.71
CA PRO A 19 -18.97 -9.59 -10.84
C PRO A 19 -18.40 -11.00 -10.88
N VAL A 20 -17.18 -11.16 -11.36
CA VAL A 20 -16.46 -12.42 -11.17
C VAL A 20 -16.23 -12.53 -9.67
N THR A 21 -17.01 -13.37 -9.01
CA THR A 21 -16.69 -13.86 -7.68
C THR A 21 -15.27 -14.42 -7.75
N PRO A 22 -14.30 -13.96 -6.92
CA PRO A 22 -12.99 -14.57 -6.90
C PRO A 22 -13.16 -16.04 -6.53
N SER A 23 -13.09 -16.92 -7.52
CA SER A 23 -13.07 -18.35 -7.32
C SER A 23 -11.80 -18.67 -6.53
N GLN A 24 -12.04 -19.04 -5.27
CA GLN A 24 -11.14 -19.64 -4.30
C GLN A 24 -9.79 -20.08 -4.86
N TYR A 25 -8.75 -19.30 -4.56
CA TYR A 25 -7.42 -19.86 -4.39
C TYR A 25 -7.33 -20.41 -2.97
N THR A 26 -7.23 -21.73 -2.85
CA THR A 26 -6.90 -22.37 -1.59
C THR A 26 -5.44 -22.06 -1.27
N LEU A 27 -5.20 -21.20 -0.26
CA LEU A 27 -3.87 -21.09 0.33
C LEU A 27 -3.51 -22.45 0.93
N ILE A 28 -2.50 -23.10 0.37
CA ILE A 28 -1.93 -24.32 0.95
C ILE A 28 -1.05 -23.85 2.12
N ASN A 29 -1.69 -23.66 3.27
CA ASN A 29 -1.17 -23.01 4.49
C ASN A 29 -0.84 -21.50 4.35
N PRO A 30 -1.31 -20.63 5.26
CA PRO A 30 -0.66 -19.34 5.43
C PRO A 30 0.76 -19.64 5.92
N ALA A 31 1.75 -19.40 5.07
CA ALA A 31 3.13 -19.64 5.42
C ALA A 31 3.46 -18.86 6.70
N THR A 32 4.13 -19.52 7.66
CA THR A 32 4.52 -18.90 8.94
C THR A 32 5.17 -17.55 8.67
N PRO A 33 4.66 -16.45 9.26
CA PRO A 33 5.24 -15.12 9.07
C PRO A 33 6.74 -15.11 9.38
N LEU A 34 7.50 -14.40 8.56
CA LEU A 34 8.92 -14.15 8.80
C LEU A 34 9.07 -13.01 9.80
N SER A 35 9.73 -13.30 10.92
CA SER A 35 10.06 -12.30 11.93
C SER A 35 11.41 -11.66 11.63
N LEU A 36 11.40 -10.35 11.35
CA LEU A 36 12.58 -9.53 11.12
C LEU A 36 12.78 -8.61 12.33
N SER A 37 13.98 -8.53 12.87
CA SER A 37 14.27 -7.67 14.03
C SER A 37 15.56 -6.88 13.83
N ASN A 38 15.57 -5.64 14.36
CA ASN A 38 16.79 -4.83 14.42
C ASN A 38 17.60 -5.01 15.71
N GLY A 39 17.15 -5.89 16.63
CA GLY A 39 17.79 -6.07 17.94
C GLY A 39 17.75 -4.84 18.86
N LYS A 40 16.99 -3.81 18.51
CA LYS A 40 16.80 -2.54 19.26
C LYS A 40 15.34 -2.31 19.66
N GLY A 41 14.54 -3.39 19.63
CA GLY A 41 13.16 -3.38 20.07
C GLY A 41 12.12 -3.28 18.96
N LEU A 42 12.52 -3.08 17.70
CA LEU A 42 11.62 -3.22 16.55
C LEU A 42 11.67 -4.65 16.02
N THR A 43 10.50 -5.26 15.96
CA THR A 43 10.24 -6.54 15.29
C THR A 43 9.12 -6.34 14.27
N VAL A 44 9.27 -6.93 13.10
CA VAL A 44 8.33 -6.84 11.98
C VAL A 44 7.96 -8.24 11.55
N GLN A 45 6.66 -8.50 11.44
CA GLN A 45 6.16 -9.73 10.83
C GLN A 45 5.88 -9.46 9.36
N ALA A 46 6.54 -10.20 8.48
CA ALA A 46 6.34 -10.13 7.03
C ALA A 46 5.78 -11.45 6.49
N ALA A 47 5.00 -11.35 5.41
CA ALA A 47 4.61 -12.54 4.67
C ALA A 47 5.82 -13.13 3.94
N THR A 48 5.85 -14.45 3.78
CA THR A 48 6.95 -15.16 3.08
C THR A 48 6.67 -15.37 1.60
N ASP A 49 5.42 -15.18 1.18
CA ASP A 49 4.94 -15.37 -0.20
C ASP A 49 4.89 -14.06 -1.01
N SER A 50 5.06 -12.91 -0.37
CA SER A 50 4.90 -11.59 -0.97
C SER A 50 5.59 -10.51 -0.12
N PRO A 51 6.00 -9.36 -0.70
CA PRO A 51 6.59 -8.24 0.03
C PRO A 51 5.53 -7.45 0.81
N ARG A 52 4.87 -8.15 1.75
CA ARG A 52 3.78 -7.65 2.58
C ARG A 52 4.22 -7.62 4.04
N ILE A 53 3.98 -6.49 4.69
CA ILE A 53 4.16 -6.36 6.14
C ILE A 53 2.82 -6.65 6.81
N ILE A 54 2.82 -7.52 7.82
CA ILE A 54 1.64 -7.94 8.57
C ILE A 54 1.49 -7.08 9.82
N SER A 55 2.59 -6.89 10.57
CA SER A 55 2.57 -6.09 11.81
C SER A 55 3.95 -5.58 12.20
N TYR A 56 3.95 -4.54 13.04
CA TYR A 56 5.10 -3.95 13.68
C TYR A 56 4.95 -4.07 15.19
N ASN A 57 6.03 -4.38 15.89
CA ASN A 57 6.12 -4.25 17.32
C ASN A 57 7.36 -3.44 17.69
N LEU A 58 7.17 -2.32 18.39
CA LEU A 58 8.24 -1.51 18.95
C LEU A 58 8.14 -1.51 20.47
N ASN A 59 9.02 -2.27 21.13
CA ASN A 59 9.06 -2.38 22.59
C ASN A 59 7.70 -2.74 23.23
N GLY A 60 6.99 -3.72 22.64
CA GLY A 60 5.69 -4.18 23.14
C GLY A 60 4.48 -3.37 22.67
N LYS A 61 4.69 -2.27 21.94
CA LYS A 61 3.62 -1.48 21.31
C LYS A 61 3.49 -1.85 19.85
N SER A 62 2.28 -1.78 19.29
CA SER A 62 2.04 -2.32 17.95
C SER A 62 1.37 -1.34 16.98
N LEU A 63 1.74 -1.47 15.71
CA LEU A 63 1.00 -0.98 14.56
C LEU A 63 0.76 -2.16 13.62
N SER A 64 -0.27 -2.05 12.78
CA SER A 64 -0.61 -3.08 11.80
C SER A 64 0.03 -2.74 10.45
N GLY A 65 0.12 -3.74 9.56
CA GLY A 65 0.35 -3.55 8.13
C GLY A 65 -0.88 -4.02 7.36
N GLN A 66 -0.69 -4.87 6.36
CA GLN A 66 -1.75 -5.60 5.68
C GLN A 66 -1.89 -7.01 6.29
N ALA A 67 -2.81 -7.15 7.24
CA ALA A 67 -3.02 -8.39 7.98
C ALA A 67 -3.78 -9.45 7.18
N ASP A 68 -4.69 -9.03 6.29
CA ASP A 68 -5.46 -9.95 5.48
C ASP A 68 -4.63 -10.46 4.31
N ALA A 69 -4.63 -11.78 4.11
CA ALA A 69 -4.16 -12.41 2.88
C ALA A 69 -5.18 -12.17 1.75
N SER A 70 -5.57 -10.91 1.52
CA SER A 70 -6.25 -10.56 0.27
C SER A 70 -5.24 -10.84 -0.85
N SER A 71 -5.54 -11.83 -1.68
CA SER A 71 -4.73 -12.31 -2.79
C SER A 71 -3.92 -11.18 -3.42
N TYR A 72 -2.60 -11.23 -3.22
CA TYR A 72 -1.69 -10.31 -3.87
C TYR A 72 -1.38 -10.86 -5.25
N THR A 73 -2.18 -10.47 -6.24
CA THR A 73 -1.94 -10.84 -7.62
C THR A 73 -1.20 -9.71 -8.31
N SER A 74 0.13 -9.79 -8.34
CA SER A 74 0.92 -9.10 -9.37
C SER A 74 0.71 -9.84 -10.69
N THR A 75 -0.35 -9.50 -11.42
CA THR A 75 -0.54 -9.99 -12.79
C THR A 75 0.28 -9.11 -13.74
N PHE A 76 1.30 -9.69 -14.35
CA PHE A 76 1.96 -9.14 -15.53
C PHE A 76 1.30 -9.74 -16.78
N ALA A 77 -0.03 -9.59 -16.90
CA ALA A 77 -0.79 -10.25 -17.96
C ALA A 77 -0.30 -9.86 -19.36
N ASP A 78 0.24 -8.64 -19.50
CA ASP A 78 0.74 -8.07 -20.76
C ASP A 78 2.28 -8.03 -20.86
N VAL A 79 2.99 -8.56 -19.85
CA VAL A 79 4.45 -8.47 -19.71
C VAL A 79 5.02 -9.86 -19.41
N PRO A 80 5.02 -10.77 -20.40
CA PRO A 80 5.51 -12.12 -20.19
C PRO A 80 6.99 -12.12 -19.84
N ASN A 81 7.39 -13.06 -18.99
CA ASN A 81 8.77 -13.24 -18.55
C ASN A 81 9.35 -12.02 -17.81
N VAL A 82 8.60 -11.40 -16.92
CA VAL A 82 9.13 -10.42 -15.95
C VAL A 82 9.27 -11.08 -14.57
N THR A 83 10.42 -10.89 -13.95
CA THR A 83 10.65 -11.22 -12.54
C THR A 83 10.95 -9.95 -11.77
N ILE A 84 10.24 -9.71 -10.67
CA ILE A 84 10.51 -8.59 -9.76
C ILE A 84 11.05 -9.15 -8.45
N SER A 85 12.26 -8.74 -8.10
CA SER A 85 12.87 -9.04 -6.79
C SER A 85 12.61 -7.86 -5.85
N SER A 86 12.14 -8.17 -4.64
CA SER A 86 11.90 -7.18 -3.60
C SER A 86 12.52 -7.62 -2.28
N ALA A 87 12.83 -6.65 -1.42
CA ALA A 87 13.39 -6.89 -0.10
C ALA A 87 12.66 -6.06 0.95
N ILE A 88 12.51 -6.64 2.15
CA ILE A 88 12.07 -5.95 3.35
C ILE A 88 13.25 -5.92 4.32
N THR A 89 13.69 -4.73 4.72
CA THR A 89 14.83 -4.55 5.62
C THR A 89 14.41 -3.77 6.86
N VAL A 90 14.66 -4.32 8.05
CA VAL A 90 14.44 -3.62 9.33
C VAL A 90 15.75 -3.00 9.77
N THR A 91 15.82 -1.67 9.81
CA THR A 91 17.07 -0.95 10.09
C THR A 91 17.28 -0.72 11.58
N THR A 92 18.52 -0.39 11.95
CA THR A 92 18.88 -0.01 13.33
C THR A 92 18.26 1.31 13.79
N LYS A 93 17.67 2.11 12.88
CA LYS A 93 17.03 3.41 13.17
C LYS A 93 15.51 3.29 13.39
N ASN A 94 14.99 2.08 13.60
CA ASN A 94 13.55 1.80 13.69
C ASN A 94 12.78 2.20 12.42
N THR A 95 13.42 2.05 11.25
CA THR A 95 12.75 2.18 9.95
C THR A 95 12.63 0.81 9.31
N VAL A 96 11.62 0.65 8.46
CA VAL A 96 11.44 -0.53 7.63
C VAL A 96 11.45 -0.08 6.18
N GLU A 97 12.37 -0.63 5.41
CA GLU A 97 12.52 -0.35 3.99
C GLU A 97 11.90 -1.49 3.20
N VAL A 98 11.01 -1.14 2.27
CA VAL A 98 10.48 -2.07 1.27
C VAL A 98 10.98 -1.59 -0.08
N ALA A 99 11.86 -2.37 -0.70
CA ALA A 99 12.55 -1.98 -1.92
C ALA A 99 12.32 -3.01 -3.02
N VAL A 100 12.07 -2.54 -4.24
CA VAL A 100 12.27 -3.34 -5.45
C VAL A 100 13.76 -3.28 -5.77
N THR A 101 14.45 -4.41 -5.67
CA THR A 101 15.91 -4.50 -5.82
C THR A 101 16.32 -4.87 -7.24
N ARG A 102 15.42 -5.53 -7.99
CA ARG A 102 15.68 -5.96 -9.36
C ARG A 102 14.39 -6.15 -10.14
N ILE A 103 14.43 -5.79 -11.42
CA ILE A 103 13.41 -6.13 -12.41
C ILE A 103 14.13 -6.80 -13.57
N ASP A 104 13.72 -8.01 -13.92
CA ASP A 104 14.40 -8.90 -14.86
C ASP A 104 13.50 -9.47 -15.92
N GLY A 105 14.15 -9.93 -16.98
CA GLY A 105 13.56 -10.72 -18.04
C GLY A 105 13.34 -9.94 -19.32
N SER A 106 12.82 -10.60 -20.35
CA SER A 106 12.83 -10.08 -21.73
C SER A 106 12.00 -8.81 -21.90
N ALA A 107 11.00 -8.61 -21.04
CA ALA A 107 10.14 -7.44 -21.08
C ALA A 107 10.42 -6.44 -19.94
N ALA A 108 11.47 -6.63 -19.14
CA ALA A 108 11.80 -5.71 -18.04
C ALA A 108 12.04 -4.27 -18.54
N ALA A 109 12.67 -4.12 -19.70
CA ALA A 109 12.96 -2.82 -20.30
C ALA A 109 11.72 -2.07 -20.81
N THR A 110 10.57 -2.74 -20.92
CA THR A 110 9.31 -2.11 -21.36
C THR A 110 8.46 -1.63 -20.19
N ILE A 111 8.88 -1.87 -18.95
CA ILE A 111 8.16 -1.43 -17.76
C ILE A 111 8.43 0.05 -17.52
N ASP A 112 7.41 0.87 -17.70
CA ASP A 112 7.43 2.31 -17.44
C ASP A 112 6.77 2.67 -16.09
N GLN A 113 5.85 1.83 -15.61
CA GLN A 113 5.19 2.00 -14.32
C GLN A 113 5.08 0.68 -13.57
N LEU A 114 5.47 0.72 -12.29
CA LEU A 114 5.18 -0.34 -11.33
C LEU A 114 4.30 0.25 -10.23
N SER A 115 3.20 -0.42 -9.92
CA SER A 115 2.31 0.01 -8.85
C SER A 115 1.86 -1.19 -8.03
N ILE A 116 1.88 -1.02 -6.71
CA ILE A 116 1.47 -2.03 -5.74
C ILE A 116 0.22 -1.52 -5.03
N PRO A 117 -0.98 -1.79 -5.56
CA PRO A 117 -2.22 -1.29 -4.97
C PRO A 117 -2.47 -1.96 -3.62
N ASN A 118 -3.07 -1.21 -2.69
CA ASN A 118 -3.56 -1.71 -1.40
C ASN A 118 -2.50 -2.45 -0.55
N GLN A 119 -1.23 -2.04 -0.67
CA GLN A 119 -0.12 -2.67 0.08
C GLN A 119 -0.21 -2.45 1.59
N ALA A 120 -0.88 -1.37 2.02
CA ALA A 120 -1.03 -0.93 3.41
C ALA A 120 0.25 -1.19 4.24
N LEU A 121 1.37 -0.57 3.83
CA LEU A 121 2.68 -0.78 4.47
C LEU A 121 2.59 -0.59 5.99
N VAL A 122 1.82 0.40 6.45
CA VAL A 122 1.43 0.56 7.84
C VAL A 122 -0.04 0.99 7.92
N SER A 123 -0.74 0.53 8.96
CA SER A 123 -2.15 0.77 9.20
C SER A 123 -2.45 0.85 10.70
N VAL A 124 -3.63 1.36 11.02
CA VAL A 124 -4.20 1.41 12.37
C VAL A 124 -5.62 0.88 12.33
N ASP A 125 -6.09 0.35 13.46
CA ASP A 125 -7.40 -0.27 13.55
C ASP A 125 -8.40 0.63 14.28
N SER A 126 -9.64 0.63 13.82
CA SER A 126 -10.71 1.45 14.38
C SER A 126 -11.16 1.07 15.81
N SER A 127 -10.74 -0.09 16.32
CA SER A 127 -10.97 -0.50 17.71
C SER A 127 -10.15 0.30 18.73
N ASP A 128 -9.04 0.94 18.32
CA ASP A 128 -8.35 1.93 19.15
C ASP A 128 -8.98 3.31 18.94
N SER A 129 -9.57 3.85 20.02
CA SER A 129 -10.21 5.18 20.04
C SER A 129 -9.30 6.36 19.67
N ARG A 130 -7.97 6.18 19.69
CA ARG A 130 -6.98 7.19 19.29
C ARG A 130 -6.41 6.95 17.89
N SER A 131 -6.99 6.03 17.12
CA SER A 131 -6.59 5.79 15.74
C SER A 131 -6.87 7.02 14.88
N ALA A 132 -5.85 7.47 14.16
CA ALA A 132 -5.90 8.68 13.34
C ALA A 132 -4.99 8.58 12.11
N LEU A 133 -5.36 9.32 11.07
CA LEU A 133 -4.57 9.64 9.90
C LEU A 133 -4.32 11.15 9.89
N ALA A 134 -3.05 11.55 9.94
CA ALA A 134 -2.63 12.90 9.60
C ALA A 134 -2.04 12.89 8.19
N ARG A 135 -2.56 13.74 7.31
CA ARG A 135 -2.07 13.88 5.93
C ARG A 135 -2.14 15.32 5.50
N THR A 136 -1.42 15.65 4.44
CA THR A 136 -1.48 16.99 3.86
C THR A 136 -1.85 16.90 2.38
N LYS A 137 -2.23 18.02 1.80
CA LYS A 137 -2.40 18.17 0.35
C LYS A 137 -1.56 19.37 -0.08
N ILE A 138 -0.96 19.31 -1.26
CA ILE A 138 -0.30 20.50 -1.79
C ILE A 138 -1.38 21.57 -2.05
N SER A 139 -1.26 22.71 -1.39
CA SER A 139 -2.10 23.89 -1.59
C SER A 139 -1.24 25.14 -1.68
N THR A 140 -1.57 26.03 -2.61
CA THR A 140 -0.96 27.36 -2.74
C THR A 140 -1.84 28.45 -2.11
N ASP A 141 -3.01 28.09 -1.59
CA ASP A 141 -3.89 29.00 -0.87
C ASP A 141 -3.39 29.17 0.57
N SER A 142 -2.89 30.37 0.89
CA SER A 142 -2.37 30.70 2.21
C SER A 142 -3.46 31.00 3.25
N THR A 143 -4.74 31.01 2.86
CA THR A 143 -5.86 31.34 3.74
C THR A 143 -6.49 30.12 4.40
N THR A 144 -6.15 28.91 3.91
CA THR A 144 -6.69 27.65 4.41
C THR A 144 -5.55 26.67 4.72
N THR A 145 -5.73 25.84 5.77
CA THR A 145 -4.79 24.75 6.00
C THR A 145 -5.10 23.59 5.05
N ALA A 146 -4.05 23.03 4.46
CA ALA A 146 -4.15 21.83 3.64
C ALA A 146 -3.97 20.55 4.45
N ASP A 147 -3.61 20.68 5.73
CA ASP A 147 -3.44 19.57 6.64
C ASP A 147 -4.79 19.02 7.09
N GLN A 148 -4.91 17.71 7.06
CA GLN A 148 -6.12 16.97 7.43
C GLN A 148 -5.76 16.01 8.56
N PHE A 149 -6.52 16.10 9.65
CA PHE A 149 -6.47 15.17 10.76
C PHE A 149 -7.78 14.40 10.79
N VAL A 150 -7.73 13.12 10.47
CA VAL A 150 -8.89 12.26 10.30
C VAL A 150 -8.88 11.19 11.38
N SER A 151 -9.90 11.16 12.22
CA SER A 151 -10.10 10.06 13.16
C SER A 151 -10.56 8.80 12.43
N ILE A 152 -9.99 7.66 12.80
CA ILE A 152 -10.33 6.34 12.23
C ILE A 152 -11.21 5.61 13.24
N ALA A 153 -12.49 5.49 12.93
CA ALA A 153 -13.51 4.80 13.72
C ALA A 153 -14.26 3.78 12.84
N GLY A 154 -15.01 2.86 13.44
CA GLY A 154 -15.73 1.83 12.68
C GLY A 154 -16.78 2.38 11.71
N SER A 155 -17.22 3.63 11.93
CA SER A 155 -18.11 4.37 11.03
C SER A 155 -17.37 5.27 10.03
N SER A 156 -16.04 5.27 10.00
CA SER A 156 -15.27 6.07 9.05
C SER A 156 -15.63 5.65 7.63
N LYS A 157 -15.96 6.64 6.80
CA LYS A 157 -16.22 6.39 5.38
C LYS A 157 -14.93 5.86 4.75
N ILE A 158 -15.04 4.69 4.11
CA ILE A 158 -13.98 4.16 3.27
C ILE A 158 -13.91 5.00 2.00
N GLU A 159 -12.71 5.47 1.67
CA GLU A 159 -12.49 6.16 0.40
C GLU A 159 -12.63 5.16 -0.75
N ALA A 160 -13.46 5.48 -1.74
CA ALA A 160 -13.71 4.61 -2.89
C ALA A 160 -12.50 4.53 -3.85
N SER A 161 -11.51 5.40 -3.69
CA SER A 161 -10.30 5.45 -4.50
C SER A 161 -9.13 6.05 -3.70
N PRO A 162 -7.86 5.76 -4.06
CA PRO A 162 -6.71 6.40 -3.45
C PRO A 162 -6.79 7.93 -3.59
N VAL A 163 -6.68 8.65 -2.47
CA VAL A 163 -6.77 10.12 -2.47
C VAL A 163 -5.43 10.83 -2.70
N GLY A 164 -4.31 10.11 -2.53
CA GLY A 164 -2.96 10.66 -2.57
C GLY A 164 -2.62 11.57 -1.38
N THR A 165 -1.34 11.59 -1.00
CA THR A 165 -0.78 12.58 -0.06
C THR A 165 0.73 12.64 -0.25
N PRO A 166 1.37 13.83 -0.26
CA PRO A 166 2.82 13.92 -0.26
C PRO A 166 3.42 13.43 1.07
N TYR A 167 2.70 13.56 2.19
CA TYR A 167 3.12 13.08 3.51
C TYR A 167 1.93 12.49 4.25
N GLY A 168 2.08 11.28 4.80
CA GLY A 168 1.02 10.60 5.54
C GLY A 168 1.57 9.93 6.78
N PHE A 169 0.86 10.13 7.90
CA PHE A 169 1.15 9.51 9.18
C PHE A 169 -0.09 8.82 9.73
N VAL A 170 0.07 7.59 10.19
CA VAL A 170 -0.98 6.88 10.95
C VAL A 170 -0.52 6.73 12.39
N SER A 171 -1.45 6.86 13.32
CA SER A 171 -1.16 6.74 14.75
C SER A 171 -2.30 6.08 15.49
N ASN A 172 -1.98 5.39 16.58
CA ASN A 172 -2.93 4.88 17.56
C ASN A 172 -2.57 5.42 18.95
N SER A 173 -3.11 4.83 20.01
CA SER A 173 -2.84 5.29 21.38
C SER A 173 -1.40 5.12 21.86
N GLN A 174 -0.55 4.39 21.12
CA GLN A 174 0.77 3.97 21.57
C GLN A 174 1.91 4.37 20.63
N LEU A 175 1.66 4.38 19.32
CA LEU A 175 2.66 4.58 18.28
C LEU A 175 2.13 5.46 17.15
N SER A 176 3.08 6.05 16.42
CA SER A 176 2.86 6.74 15.15
C SER A 176 3.91 6.31 14.15
N ALA A 177 3.54 6.24 12.88
CA ALA A 177 4.44 5.94 11.77
C ALA A 177 4.11 6.82 10.56
N GLY A 178 5.14 7.22 9.83
CA GLY A 178 5.02 7.90 8.54
C GLY A 178 5.55 7.03 7.41
N ILE A 179 5.01 7.22 6.21
CA ILE A 179 5.53 6.62 4.98
C ILE A 179 6.29 7.69 4.19
N ILE A 180 7.46 7.31 3.68
CA ILE A 180 8.24 8.10 2.73
C ILE A 180 8.55 7.20 1.56
N THR A 181 8.47 7.75 0.35
CA THR A 181 8.86 7.09 -0.90
C THR A 181 9.92 7.94 -1.57
N TRP A 182 10.99 7.32 -2.05
CA TRP A 182 12.09 7.98 -2.79
C TRP A 182 12.42 7.19 -4.04
#